data_AF-A0A7X6RX37-F1
#
_entry.id   AF-A0A7X6RX37-F1
#
_cell.length_a   1.000
_cell.length_b   1.000
_cell.length_c   1.000
_cell.angle_alpha   90.00
_cell.angle_beta   90.00
_cell.angle_gamma   90.00
#
_symmetry.space_group_name_H-M   'P 1'
#
loop_
_entity.id
_entity.type
_entity.pdbx_description
1 polymer ?
#
loop_
_entity_poly.entity_id
_entity_poly.type
_entity_poly.pdbx_seq_one_letter_code
_entity_poly.pdbx_strand_id
1 'polypeptide(L)' 'MPAKTDTAEIDDVEPLADSTASQARRVVATYATDADECRMFLSMLGIGPSKTEA' A
#
# COMPACT_ATOMS: atom_id res chain seq x y z
N MET A 1 21.70 -29.30 -4.53
CA MET A 1 20.84 -28.50 -5.44
C MET A 1 21.17 -27.04 -5.18
N PRO A 2 21.53 -26.22 -6.19
CA PRO A 2 21.69 -24.80 -5.97
C PRO A 2 20.32 -24.23 -5.58
N ALA A 3 20.27 -23.38 -4.54
CA ALA A 3 19.06 -22.66 -4.20
C ALA A 3 18.66 -21.84 -5.43
N LYS A 4 17.45 -22.05 -5.94
CA LYS A 4 16.85 -21.13 -6.91
C LYS A 4 16.71 -19.80 -6.18
N THR A 5 17.67 -18.90 -6.34
CA THR A 5 17.45 -17.46 -6.18
C THR A 5 16.52 -17.06 -7.30
N ASP A 6 15.25 -17.38 -7.11
CA ASP A 6 14.16 -16.79 -7.85
C ASP A 6 14.08 -15.36 -7.30
N THR A 7 14.88 -14.47 -7.89
CA THR A 7 14.61 -13.03 -7.85
C THR A 7 13.32 -12.86 -8.63
N ALA A 8 12.20 -13.28 -8.03
CA ALA A 8 10.88 -13.10 -8.58
C ALA A 8 10.78 -11.62 -8.94
N GLU A 9 10.56 -11.37 -10.23
CA GLU A 9 10.55 -10.09 -10.90
C GLU A 9 9.75 -9.05 -10.11
N ILE A 10 10.41 -8.24 -9.29
CA ILE A 10 9.81 -7.02 -8.71
C ILE A 10 9.54 -5.98 -9.83
N ASP A 11 9.99 -6.25 -11.06
CA ASP A 11 9.70 -5.42 -12.24
C ASP A 11 8.29 -5.66 -12.81
N ASP A 12 7.66 -6.81 -12.52
CA ASP A 12 6.35 -7.21 -13.05
C ASP A 12 5.21 -7.11 -12.00
N VAL A 13 5.42 -6.35 -10.92
CA VAL A 13 4.33 -6.02 -9.99
C VAL A 13 3.47 -4.91 -10.57
N GLU A 14 2.23 -5.24 -10.91
CA GLU A 14 1.24 -4.26 -11.35
C GLU A 14 1.06 -3.14 -10.32
N PRO A 15 1.00 -1.86 -10.75
CA PRO A 15 0.70 -0.75 -9.87
C PRO A 15 -0.62 -0.96 -9.12
N LEU A 16 -0.68 -0.47 -7.87
CA LEU A 16 -1.88 -0.58 -7.05
C LEU A 16 -3.09 0.08 -7.76
N ALA A 17 -4.14 -0.70 -8.01
CA ALA A 17 -5.39 -0.15 -8.55
C ALA A 17 -6.05 0.83 -7.56
N ASP A 18 -6.70 1.88 -8.07
CA ASP A 18 -7.36 2.91 -7.26
C ASP A 18 -8.39 2.34 -6.27
N SER A 19 -9.11 1.29 -6.68
CA SER A 19 -10.08 0.56 -5.84
C SER A 19 -9.41 -0.13 -4.65
N THR A 20 -8.19 -0.65 -4.83
CA THR A 20 -7.42 -1.29 -3.76
C THR A 20 -6.87 -0.23 -2.81
N ALA A 21 -6.36 0.89 -3.32
CA ALA A 21 -5.93 2.02 -2.51
C ALA A 21 -7.06 2.57 -1.63
N SER A 22 -8.27 2.68 -2.19
CA SER A 22 -9.45 3.14 -1.45
C SER A 22 -9.86 2.19 -0.31
N GLN A 23 -9.82 0.88 -0.56
CA GLN A 23 -10.10 -0.13 0.46
C GLN A 23 -9.04 -0.12 1.57
N ALA A 24 -7.76 -0.08 1.20
CA ALA A 24 -6.66 0.00 2.15
C ALA A 24 -6.77 1.26 3.03
N ARG A 25 -7.15 2.41 2.47
CA ARG A 25 -7.42 3.63 3.24
C ARG A 25 -8.52 3.45 4.28
N ARG A 26 -9.62 2.79 3.93
CA ARG A 26 -10.72 2.50 4.87
C ARG A 26 -10.29 1.57 5.99
N VAL A 27 -9.53 0.52 5.65
CA VAL A 27 -9.00 -0.44 6.63
C VAL A 27 -8.03 0.26 7.57
N VAL A 28 -7.03 0.96 7.05
CA VAL A 28 -6.04 1.68 7.88
C VAL A 28 -6.71 2.70 8.78
N ALA A 29 -7.65 3.50 8.27
CA ALA A 29 -8.39 4.47 9.07
C ALA A 29 -9.24 3.84 10.18
N THR A 30 -9.66 2.58 10.03
CA THR A 30 -10.45 1.86 11.04
C THR A 30 -9.57 1.33 12.18
N TYR A 31 -8.34 0.93 11.86
CA TYR A 31 -7.46 0.22 12.81
C TYR A 31 -6.34 1.08 13.40
N ALA A 32 -5.97 2.18 12.75
CA ALA A 32 -4.96 3.09 13.29
C ALA A 32 -5.49 3.84 14.53
N THR A 33 -4.59 4.04 15.48
CA THR A 33 -4.84 4.71 16.76
C THR A 33 -4.91 6.22 16.58
N ASP A 34 -4.15 6.76 15.63
CA ASP A 34 -4.06 8.19 15.36
C ASP A 34 -3.71 8.50 13.88
N ALA A 35 -3.65 9.79 13.57
CA ALA A 35 -3.41 10.28 12.22
C ALA A 35 -1.98 10.04 11.73
N ASP A 36 -0.99 10.03 12.61
CA ASP A 36 0.42 9.76 12.26
C ASP A 36 0.64 8.28 11.97
N GLU A 37 0.03 7.40 12.75
CA GLU A 37 0.02 5.96 12.47
C GLU A 37 -0.69 5.64 11.15
N CYS A 38 -1.82 6.29 10.86
CA CYS A 38 -2.49 6.20 9.54
C CYS A 38 -1.55 6.53 8.39
N ARG A 39 -0.82 7.66 8.49
CA ARG A 39 0.11 8.11 7.43
C ARG A 39 1.26 7.13 7.26
N MET A 40 1.78 6.60 8.35
CA MET A 40 2.87 5.62 8.32
C MET A 40 2.43 4.34 7.60
N PHE A 41 1.26 3.78 7.93
CA PHE A 41 0.76 2.57 7.28
C PHE A 41 0.45 2.78 5.79
N LEU A 42 -0.15 3.90 5.43
CA LEU A 42 -0.39 4.22 4.02
C LEU A 42 0.92 4.38 3.24
N SER A 43 1.93 5.01 3.84
CA SER A 43 3.25 5.16 3.22
C SER A 43 3.95 3.82 3.01
N MET A 44 3.84 2.90 3.97
CA MET A 44 4.39 1.54 3.87
C MET A 44 3.73 0.74 2.73
N LEU A 45 2.45 0.99 2.47
CA LEU A 45 1.70 0.41 1.35
C LEU A 45 1.95 1.13 0.01
N GLY A 46 2.77 2.19 -0.01
CA GLY A 46 2.97 3.03 -1.20
C GLY A 46 1.75 3.86 -1.60
N ILE A 47 0.80 4.05 -0.69
CA ILE A 47 -0.44 4.79 -0.94
C ILE A 47 -0.22 6.26 -0.59
N GLY A 48 -0.14 7.09 -1.63
CA GLY A 48 -0.09 8.55 -1.48
C GLY A 48 -1.38 9.15 -0.89
N PRO A 49 -1.33 10.43 -0.49
CA PRO A 49 -2.49 11.14 0.05
C PRO A 49 -3.68 11.04 -0.91
N SER A 50 -4.88 10.83 -0.35
CA SER A 50 -6.11 10.86 -1.14
C SER A 50 -6.20 12.20 -1.86
N LYS A 51 -6.37 12.17 -3.17
CA LYS A 51 -6.76 13.36 -3.93
C LYS A 51 -8.10 13.81 -3.37
N THR A 52 -8.11 14.94 -2.67
CA THR A 52 -9.36 15.62 -2.29
C THR A 52 -9.96 16.14 -3.58
N GLU A 53 -10.77 15.33 -4.24
CA GLU A 53 -11.73 15.84 -5.22
C GLU A 53 -12.82 16.54 -4.39
N ALA A 54 -12.92 17.86 -4.61
CA ALA A 54 -13.80 18.77 -3.87
C ALA A 54 -15.28 18.55 -4.23
#